data_AF-A0A4S2FI69-F1
#
_entry.id   AF-A0A4S2FI69-F1
#
_cell.length_a   1.000
_cell.length_b   1.000
_cell.length_c   1.000
_cell.angle_alpha   90.00
_cell.angle_beta   90.00
_cell.angle_gamma   90.00
#
_symmetry.space_group_name_H-M   'P 1'
#
loop_
_entity.id
_entity.type
_entity.pdbx_description
1 polymer ?
#
loop_
_entity_poly.entity_id
_entity_poly.type
_entity_poly.pdbx_seq_one_letter_code
_entity_poly.pdbx_strand_id
1 'polypeptide(L)'
;MRKVIEPNEKTEIISLSWCVSVAERVNNTIKNELLKDMDFFSIKEVREAVKGAVTFYNNERPHMSLDGMTPAEATLCKGEIRKMWCSYREKALKNLMI
;
A
#
# COMPACT_ATOMS: atom_id res chain seq x y z
N MET A 1 -33.80 -4.64 -15.25
CA MET A 1 -32.61 -4.70 -16.12
C MET A 1 -31.37 -4.30 -15.31
N ARG A 2 -30.87 -5.20 -14.45
CA ARG A 2 -29.49 -5.11 -13.92
C ARG A 2 -28.67 -5.95 -14.88
N LYS A 3 -27.70 -5.36 -15.58
CA LYS A 3 -26.75 -6.15 -16.36
C LYS A 3 -26.11 -7.15 -15.41
N VAL A 4 -26.24 -8.43 -15.74
CA VAL A 4 -25.48 -9.49 -15.09
C VAL A 4 -24.05 -9.25 -15.52
N ILE A 5 -23.27 -8.61 -14.64
CA ILE A 5 -21.85 -8.36 -14.84
C ILE A 5 -21.16 -9.71 -14.61
N GLU A 6 -20.47 -10.19 -15.63
CA GLU A 6 -19.81 -11.49 -15.66
C GLU A 6 -18.70 -11.57 -14.58
N PRO A 7 -18.41 -12.75 -14.01
CA PRO A 7 -17.48 -12.90 -12.87
C PRO A 7 -16.06 -12.37 -13.13
N ASN A 8 -15.62 -12.37 -14.38
CA ASN A 8 -14.30 -11.90 -14.84
C ASN A 8 -14.13 -10.37 -14.70
N GLU A 9 -15.17 -9.60 -15.04
CA GLU A 9 -15.18 -8.13 -14.92
C GLU A 9 -15.13 -7.71 -13.45
N LYS A 10 -15.78 -8.44 -12.53
CA LYS A 10 -15.73 -8.12 -11.10
C LYS A 10 -14.34 -8.32 -10.51
N THR A 11 -13.64 -9.40 -10.86
CA THR A 11 -12.28 -9.63 -10.37
C THR A 11 -11.30 -8.59 -10.89
N GLU A 12 -11.43 -8.16 -12.15
CA GLU A 12 -10.62 -7.08 -12.70
C GLU A 12 -10.98 -5.73 -12.07
N ILE A 13 -12.25 -5.38 -11.92
CA ILE A 13 -12.70 -4.13 -11.30
C ILE A 13 -12.29 -4.08 -9.82
N ILE A 14 -12.40 -5.19 -9.07
CA ILE A 14 -11.96 -5.29 -7.68
C ILE A 14 -10.43 -5.20 -7.59
N SER A 15 -9.69 -5.84 -8.50
CA SER A 15 -8.22 -5.76 -8.57
C SER A 15 -7.73 -4.34 -8.91
N LEU A 16 -8.38 -3.68 -9.87
CA LEU A 16 -8.10 -2.30 -10.26
C LEU A 16 -8.42 -1.33 -9.12
N SER A 17 -9.60 -1.48 -8.49
CA SER A 17 -10.01 -0.69 -7.32
C SER A 17 -9.06 -0.88 -6.13
N TRP A 18 -8.61 -2.12 -5.89
CA TRP A 18 -7.61 -2.43 -4.87
C TRP A 18 -6.28 -1.73 -5.14
N CYS A 19 -5.76 -1.80 -6.37
CA CYS A 19 -4.52 -1.11 -6.74
C CYS A 19 -4.63 0.41 -6.60
N VAL A 20 -5.76 1.01 -7.03
CA VAL A 20 -6.02 2.45 -6.88
C VAL A 20 -6.01 2.84 -5.40
N SER A 21 -6.71 2.11 -4.53
CA SER A 21 -6.77 2.43 -3.10
C SER A 21 -5.40 2.37 -2.40
N VAL A 22 -4.54 1.42 -2.79
CA VAL A 22 -3.17 1.33 -2.28
C VAL A 22 -2.33 2.49 -2.80
N ALA A 23 -2.44 2.82 -4.09
CA ALA A 23 -1.72 3.92 -4.71
C ALA A 23 -2.14 5.28 -4.12
N GLU A 24 -3.42 5.48 -3.82
CA GLU A 24 -3.93 6.69 -3.15
C GLU A 24 -3.28 6.90 -1.79
N ARG A 25 -3.16 5.83 -0.99
CA ARG A 25 -2.51 5.90 0.32
C ARG A 25 -1.03 6.28 0.21
N VAL A 26 -0.32 5.67 -0.74
CA VAL A 26 1.10 6.00 -1.00
C VAL A 26 1.23 7.47 -1.44
N ASN A 27 0.37 7.92 -2.35
CA ASN A 27 0.34 9.32 -2.80
C ASN A 27 0.06 10.31 -1.65
N ASN A 28 -0.86 9.96 -0.74
CA ASN A 28 -1.14 10.79 0.42
C ASN A 28 0.09 10.92 1.32
N THR A 29 0.79 9.81 1.58
CA THR A 29 2.04 9.84 2.37
C THR A 29 3.14 10.66 1.68
N ILE A 30 3.35 10.47 0.38
CA ILE A 30 4.37 11.23 -0.36
C ILE A 30 4.05 12.73 -0.32
N LYS A 31 2.82 13.13 -0.64
CA LYS A 31 2.43 14.54 -0.72
C LYS A 31 2.35 15.24 0.64
N ASN A 32 1.69 14.60 1.60
CA ASN A 32 1.29 15.26 2.85
C ASN A 32 2.22 14.96 4.02
N GLU A 33 3.14 14.00 3.90
CA GLU A 33 4.12 13.70 4.94
C GLU A 33 5.55 13.98 4.48
N LEU A 34 5.94 13.52 3.29
CA LEU A 34 7.35 13.58 2.85
C LEU A 34 7.72 14.88 2.13
N LEU A 35 6.81 15.40 1.31
CA LEU A 35 7.01 16.65 0.56
C LEU A 35 6.26 17.84 1.17
N LYS A 36 5.71 17.65 2.37
CA LYS A 36 4.97 18.69 3.05
C LYS A 36 5.90 19.87 3.36
N ASP A 37 5.40 21.09 3.13
CA ASP A 37 6.10 22.34 3.38
C ASP A 37 7.38 22.54 2.52
N MET A 38 7.52 21.78 1.43
CA MET A 38 8.54 22.02 0.41
C MET A 38 8.01 22.89 -0.73
N ASP A 39 8.73 23.97 -1.03
CA ASP A 39 8.49 24.79 -2.22
C ASP A 39 9.37 24.32 -3.37
N PHE A 40 8.79 24.22 -4.56
CA PHE A 40 9.49 23.81 -5.78
C PHE A 40 9.37 24.89 -6.85
N PHE A 41 10.48 25.17 -7.53
CA PHE A 41 10.56 26.21 -8.56
C PHE A 41 10.65 25.62 -9.97
N SER A 42 10.76 24.30 -10.11
CA SER A 42 10.76 23.61 -11.40
C SER A 42 10.19 22.19 -11.34
N ILE A 43 9.64 21.72 -12.47
CA ILE A 43 9.19 20.32 -12.60
C ILE A 43 10.34 19.34 -12.38
N LYS A 44 11.57 19.71 -12.76
CA LYS A 44 12.75 18.86 -12.58
C LYS A 44 13.01 18.59 -11.08
N GLU A 45 12.95 19.64 -10.27
CA GLU A 45 13.12 19.58 -8.83
C GLU A 45 12.05 18.70 -8.16
N VAL A 46 10.78 18.87 -8.54
CA VAL A 46 9.69 18.01 -8.06
C VAL A 46 9.95 16.55 -8.41
N ARG A 47 10.41 16.25 -9.63
CA ARG A 47 10.71 14.87 -10.05
C ARG A 47 11.83 14.24 -9.23
N GLU A 48 12.87 15.01 -8.92
CA GLU A 48 13.98 14.55 -8.08
C GLU A 48 13.53 14.31 -6.64
N ALA A 49 12.76 15.24 -6.06
CA ALA A 49 12.21 15.10 -4.71
C ALA A 49 11.24 13.91 -4.60
N VAL A 50 10.34 13.72 -5.57
CA VAL A 50 9.43 12.56 -5.61
C VAL A 50 10.22 11.27 -5.73
N LYS A 51 11.27 11.22 -6.56
CA LYS A 51 12.14 10.03 -6.68
C LYS A 51 12.81 9.70 -5.34
N GLY A 52 13.30 10.71 -4.63
CA GLY A 52 13.82 10.56 -3.27
C GLY A 52 12.78 10.02 -2.30
N ALA A 53 11.59 10.64 -2.27
CA ALA A 53 10.49 10.24 -1.40
C ALA A 53 10.01 8.79 -1.64
N VAL A 54 9.93 8.35 -2.90
CA VAL A 54 9.59 6.96 -3.26
C VAL A 54 10.67 6.00 -2.79
N THR A 55 11.95 6.36 -2.97
CA THR A 55 13.08 5.52 -2.54
C THR A 55 13.08 5.36 -1.02
N PHE A 56 12.88 6.46 -0.30
CA PHE A 56 12.75 6.48 1.16
C PHE A 56 11.58 5.61 1.63
N TYR A 57 10.39 5.77 1.04
CA TYR A 57 9.22 4.98 1.39
C TYR A 57 9.46 3.47 1.23
N ASN A 58 10.10 3.06 0.13
CA ASN A 58 10.27 1.65 -0.19
C ASN A 58 11.43 0.96 0.56
N ASN A 59 12.50 1.69 0.91
CA ASN A 59 13.74 1.07 1.41
C ASN A 59 14.16 1.53 2.80
N GLU A 60 13.62 2.63 3.31
CA GLU A 60 14.09 3.23 4.58
C GLU A 60 12.98 3.35 5.61
N ARG A 61 11.71 3.43 5.19
CA ARG A 61 10.58 3.59 6.11
C ARG A 61 10.19 2.24 6.72
N PRO A 62 10.36 2.03 8.04
CA PRO A 62 9.82 0.84 8.70
C PRO A 62 8.31 0.95 8.83
N HIS A 63 7.59 -0.12 8.46
CA HIS A 63 6.14 -0.18 8.63
C HIS A 63 5.78 -1.12 9.76
N MET A 64 5.09 -0.60 10.77
CA MET A 64 4.54 -1.41 11.86
C MET A 64 3.64 -2.54 11.35
N SER A 65 3.01 -2.34 10.18
CA SER A 65 2.18 -3.36 9.56
C SER A 65 2.94 -4.53 8.94
N LEU A 66 4.24 -4.36 8.75
CA LEU A 66 5.16 -5.32 8.15
C LEU A 66 6.15 -5.83 9.19
N ASP A 67 5.76 -5.91 10.47
CA ASP A 67 6.65 -6.29 11.59
C ASP A 67 7.89 -5.38 11.72
N GLY A 68 7.74 -4.10 11.33
CA GLY A 68 8.84 -3.13 11.32
C GLY A 68 9.72 -3.16 10.07
N MET A 69 9.45 -4.07 9.12
CA MET A 69 10.17 -4.13 7.85
C MET A 69 9.77 -3.00 6.90
N THR A 70 10.66 -2.71 5.97
CA THR A 70 10.41 -1.84 4.82
C THR A 70 9.60 -2.59 3.76
N PRO A 71 8.90 -1.89 2.84
CA PRO A 71 8.18 -2.55 1.76
C PRO A 71 9.08 -3.45 0.92
N ALA A 72 10.32 -3.03 0.63
CA ALA A 72 11.28 -3.84 -0.11
C ALA A 72 11.62 -5.16 0.61
N GLU A 73 11.90 -5.10 1.91
CA GLU A 73 12.19 -6.30 2.71
C GLU A 73 10.98 -7.23 2.79
N ALA A 74 9.78 -6.68 3.00
CA ALA A 74 8.56 -7.47 3.07
C ALA A 74 8.25 -8.21 1.75
N THR A 75 8.63 -7.67 0.59
CA THR A 75 8.47 -8.38 -0.69
C THR A 75 9.37 -9.62 -0.81
N LEU A 76 10.46 -9.69 -0.05
CA LEU A 76 11.35 -10.85 -0.01
C LEU A 76 10.87 -11.92 0.98
N CYS A 77 10.01 -11.56 1.93
CA CYS A 77 9.43 -12.49 2.87
C CYS A 77 8.46 -13.46 2.18
N LYS A 78 8.53 -14.74 2.56
CA LYS A 78 7.58 -15.77 2.14
C LYS A 78 6.85 -16.30 3.36
N GLY A 79 5.53 -16.38 3.28
CA GLY A 79 4.67 -16.86 4.38
C GLY A 79 3.89 -15.73 5.07
N GLU A 80 3.31 -16.03 6.23
CA GLU A 80 2.56 -15.04 7.01
C GLU A 80 3.51 -14.03 7.67
N ILE A 81 3.32 -12.74 7.39
CA ILE A 81 4.00 -11.67 8.13
C ILE A 81 3.38 -11.58 9.53
N ARG A 82 4.24 -11.54 10.56
CA ARG A 82 3.80 -11.40 11.95
C ARG A 82 3.07 -10.08 12.13
N LYS A 83 1.82 -10.15 12.60
CA LYS A 83 1.04 -8.96 12.95
C LYS A 83 1.25 -8.64 14.42
N MET A 84 1.58 -7.39 14.70
CA MET A 84 1.69 -6.86 16.07
C MET A 84 0.33 -6.51 16.69
N TRP A 85 -0.77 -6.69 15.96
CA TRP A 85 -2.15 -6.47 16.43
C TRP A 85 -3.03 -7.70 16.25
N CYS A 86 -4.04 -7.84 17.12
CA CYS A 86 -5.06 -8.88 17.01
C CYS A 86 -6.19 -8.44 16.08
N SER A 87 -6.41 -9.17 14.98
CA SER A 87 -7.59 -9.01 14.12
C SER A 87 -8.68 -10.02 14.51
N TYR A 88 -9.78 -9.57 15.10
CA TYR A 88 -10.92 -10.43 15.44
C TYR A 88 -11.56 -11.10 14.22
N ARG A 89 -11.62 -10.38 13.10
CA ARG A 89 -12.10 -10.92 11.82
C ARG A 89 -11.23 -12.08 11.34
N GLU A 90 -9.90 -11.91 11.38
CA GLU A 90 -8.99 -12.97 10.93
C GLU A 90 -9.01 -14.17 11.87
N LYS A 91 -9.12 -13.94 13.18
CA LYS A 91 -9.33 -15.03 14.16
C LYS A 91 -10.61 -15.81 13.84
N ALA A 92 -11.72 -15.11 13.59
CA ALA A 92 -12.98 -15.76 13.24
C ALA A 92 -12.89 -16.54 11.91
N LEU A 93 -12.24 -15.98 10.89
CA LEU A 93 -12.02 -16.66 9.61
C LEU A 93 -11.12 -17.89 9.75
N LYS A 94 -10.03 -17.81 10.53
CA LYS A 94 -9.17 -18.96 10.83
C LYS A 94 -9.97 -20.04 11.54
N ASN A 95 -10.83 -19.69 12.50
CA ASN A 95 -11.68 -20.65 13.21
C ASN A 95 -12.77 -21.29 12.32
N LEU A 96 -13.21 -20.60 11.26
CA LEU A 96 -14.17 -21.13 10.27
C LEU A 96 -13.53 -22.02 9.20
N MET A 97 -12.21 -21.94 9.03
CA MET A 97 -11.42 -22.75 8.09
C MET A 97 -10.89 -24.05 8.71
N ILE A 98 -11.31 -24.37 9.94
CA ILE A 98 -11.03 -25.62 10.66
C ILE A 98 -12.21 -26.58 10.48
#